data_AF-A0A1E8D1H2-F1
#
_entry.id   AF-A0A1E8D1H2-F1
#
_cell.length_a   1.000
_cell.length_b   1.000
_cell.length_c   1.000
_cell.angle_alpha   90.00
_cell.angle_beta   90.00
_cell.angle_gamma   90.00
#
_symmetry.space_group_name_H-M   'P 1'
#
loop_
_entity.id
_entity.type
_entity.pdbx_description
1 polymer ?
#
loop_
_entity_poly.entity_id
_entity_poly.type
_entity_poly.pdbx_seq_one_letter_code
_entity_poly.pdbx_strand_id
1 'polypeptide(L)'
;MRSYCAVYVDVGYLLASAATRVTGTSLRGGVTIVYRELIEALIAQAETESGLPLLRVNWYDAGSSPGGAPDGYQEQIGMLPRVKLRLGRMSPGGEQKGVDLRIGLDLATHGRNRVADVMYLVSGDDDLTEAVEEAQGHGVQVVLLAAPNAQGRSHAVSRHLQREADGIIVIDPLTIDRNVRARRTPVDAVEAATSANGNAPANGSSPAPAKDAVTASAPRPTPADFAGRKATLPALPKPVDHRLTRPPELVYSSTTGLGSVDHQGLPPDDALIDEVVRGVVDTWKKTITEAQRRTVVSERPNIPRELDKALLVDLSDRLGVYDIDERSRFVLRERFWQLLD
;
A
#
# COMPACT_ATOMS: atom_id res chain seq x y z
N MET A 1 21.03 27.83 -0.96
CA MET A 1 20.25 26.82 -0.21
C MET A 1 21.04 25.52 -0.24
N ARG A 2 20.94 24.67 0.79
CA ARG A 2 21.52 23.32 0.70
C ARG A 2 20.60 22.46 -0.17
N SER A 3 21.18 21.74 -1.11
CA SER A 3 20.50 20.77 -1.95
C SER A 3 20.18 19.50 -1.16
N TYR A 4 18.99 18.94 -1.37
CA TYR A 4 18.52 17.72 -0.71
C TYR A 4 17.82 16.80 -1.70
N CYS A 5 17.77 15.51 -1.39
CA CYS A 5 16.81 14.58 -1.97
C CYS A 5 15.66 14.29 -1.00
N ALA A 6 14.50 13.86 -1.52
CA ALA A 6 13.37 13.41 -0.71
C ALA A 6 12.80 12.12 -1.28
N VAL A 7 12.27 11.25 -0.42
CA VAL A 7 11.68 9.96 -0.83
C VAL A 7 10.18 9.98 -0.53
N TYR A 8 9.37 9.50 -1.47
CA TYR A 8 7.91 9.39 -1.38
C TYR A 8 7.55 7.92 -1.56
N VAL A 9 7.03 7.29 -0.52
CA VAL A 9 6.77 5.85 -0.51
C VAL A 9 5.29 5.57 -0.51
N ASP A 10 4.78 4.99 -1.60
CA ASP A 10 3.52 4.26 -1.58
C ASP A 10 3.77 2.87 -0.95
N VAL A 11 3.27 2.72 0.28
CA VAL A 11 3.42 1.49 1.05
C VAL A 11 2.62 0.34 0.43
N GLY A 12 1.49 0.64 -0.20
CA GLY A 12 0.68 -0.36 -0.87
C GLY A 12 1.45 -1.02 -2.01
N TYR A 13 2.03 -0.20 -2.88
CA TYR A 13 2.91 -0.66 -3.96
C TYR A 13 4.16 -1.39 -3.44
N LEU A 14 4.89 -0.79 -2.50
CA LEU A 14 6.14 -1.35 -1.99
C LEU A 14 5.92 -2.74 -1.36
N LEU A 15 4.91 -2.87 -0.50
CA LEU A 15 4.65 -4.14 0.20
C LEU A 15 4.08 -5.21 -0.73
N ALA A 16 3.22 -4.85 -1.67
CA ALA A 16 2.70 -5.80 -2.66
C ALA A 16 3.83 -6.33 -3.53
N SER A 17 4.68 -5.45 -4.06
CA SER A 17 5.83 -5.83 -4.89
C SER A 17 6.87 -6.66 -4.13
N ALA A 18 7.16 -6.28 -2.88
CA ALA A 18 8.06 -7.04 -2.03
C ALA A 18 7.50 -8.42 -1.67
N ALA A 19 6.18 -8.54 -1.45
CA ALA A 19 5.51 -9.82 -1.27
C ALA A 19 5.67 -10.68 -2.52
N THR A 20 5.39 -10.14 -3.72
CA THR A 20 5.54 -10.88 -4.97
C THR A 20 6.95 -11.44 -5.14
N ARG A 21 7.98 -10.66 -4.80
CA ARG A 21 9.37 -11.12 -4.84
C ARG A 21 9.65 -12.29 -3.88
N VAL A 22 9.09 -12.27 -2.68
CA VAL A 22 9.41 -13.23 -1.60
C VAL A 22 8.52 -14.47 -1.62
N THR A 23 7.24 -14.32 -1.96
CA THR A 23 6.23 -15.38 -1.89
C THR A 23 5.68 -15.78 -3.27
N GLY A 24 5.97 -15.02 -4.32
CA GLY A 24 5.40 -15.21 -5.66
C GLY A 24 3.98 -14.64 -5.82
N THR A 25 3.46 -13.94 -4.81
CA THR A 25 2.11 -13.35 -4.81
C THR A 25 2.13 -11.96 -4.19
N SER A 26 1.26 -11.06 -4.65
CA SER A 26 1.16 -9.69 -4.14
C SER A 26 0.42 -9.59 -2.79
N LEU A 27 0.18 -10.73 -2.12
CA LEU A 27 -0.56 -10.80 -0.87
C LEU A 27 0.28 -10.24 0.29
N ARG A 28 -0.01 -9.01 0.70
CA ARG A 28 0.75 -8.27 1.72
C ARG A 28 0.74 -8.97 3.09
N GLY A 29 -0.38 -9.53 3.51
CA GLY A 29 -0.51 -10.35 4.72
C GLY A 29 0.31 -11.65 4.68
N GLY A 30 0.83 -12.02 3.50
CA GLY A 30 1.75 -13.12 3.24
C GLY A 30 3.17 -12.91 3.74
N VAL A 31 3.54 -11.69 4.15
CA VAL A 31 4.91 -11.34 4.56
C VAL A 31 4.97 -10.61 5.90
N THR A 32 6.15 -10.66 6.51
CA THR A 32 6.54 -9.84 7.67
C THR A 32 7.71 -8.96 7.26
N ILE A 33 7.70 -7.70 7.70
CA ILE A 33 8.68 -6.68 7.30
C ILE A 33 9.39 -6.11 8.52
N VAL A 34 10.71 -5.92 8.42
CA VAL A 34 11.50 -5.12 9.37
C VAL A 34 11.62 -3.69 8.83
N TYR A 35 10.65 -2.85 9.20
CA TYR A 35 10.44 -1.54 8.56
C TYR A 35 11.61 -0.56 8.75
N ARG A 36 12.24 -0.57 9.93
CA ARG A 36 13.33 0.37 10.23
C ARG A 36 14.48 0.19 9.25
N GLU A 37 14.95 -1.04 9.10
CA GLU A 37 16.08 -1.44 8.28
C GLU A 37 15.76 -1.29 6.80
N LEU A 38 14.51 -1.58 6.40
CA LEU A 38 14.03 -1.31 5.05
C LEU A 38 14.10 0.19 4.73
N ILE A 39 13.55 1.04 5.60
CA ILE A 39 13.56 2.49 5.41
C ILE A 39 14.99 3.03 5.41
N GLU A 40 15.85 2.58 6.32
CA GLU A 40 17.27 2.97 6.37
C GLU A 40 18.01 2.61 5.08
N ALA A 41 17.75 1.42 4.52
CA ALA A 41 18.33 1.00 3.24
C ALA A 41 17.81 1.82 2.05
N LEU A 42 16.51 2.16 2.00
CA LEU A 42 15.95 3.04 0.97
C LEU A 42 16.57 4.44 1.03
N ILE A 43 16.77 4.97 2.24
CA ILE A 43 17.45 6.26 2.44
C ILE A 43 18.89 6.19 1.93
N ALA A 44 19.64 5.16 2.34
CA ALA A 44 21.03 5.00 1.92
C ALA A 44 21.16 4.90 0.40
N GLN A 45 20.25 4.17 -0.26
CA GLN A 45 20.21 4.08 -1.72
C GLN A 45 19.91 5.45 -2.34
N ALA A 46 18.88 6.17 -1.89
CA ALA A 46 18.54 7.49 -2.41
C ALA A 46 19.67 8.53 -2.25
N GLU A 47 20.35 8.54 -1.10
CA GLU A 47 21.51 9.41 -0.84
C GLU A 47 22.70 9.04 -1.74
N THR A 48 22.94 7.75 -1.95
CA THR A 48 24.02 7.26 -2.84
C THR A 48 23.78 7.64 -4.29
N GLU A 49 22.57 7.40 -4.80
CA GLU A 49 22.22 7.65 -6.20
C GLU A 49 22.15 9.14 -6.54
N SER A 50 21.71 9.98 -5.58
CA SER A 50 21.65 11.43 -5.79
C SER A 50 22.95 12.16 -5.46
N GLY A 51 23.80 11.60 -4.60
CA GLY A 51 24.91 12.33 -3.97
C GLY A 51 24.45 13.46 -3.04
N LEU A 52 23.17 13.51 -2.68
CA LEU A 52 22.57 14.55 -1.85
C LEU A 52 22.13 13.99 -0.49
N PRO A 53 22.18 14.78 0.59
CA PRO A 53 21.61 14.38 1.86
C PRO A 53 20.09 14.26 1.77
N LEU A 54 19.51 13.29 2.48
CA LEU A 54 18.06 13.13 2.56
C LEU A 54 17.43 14.21 3.45
N LEU A 55 16.42 14.89 2.92
CA LEU A 55 15.54 15.76 3.70
C LEU A 55 14.62 14.94 4.63
N ARG A 56 13.83 14.02 4.05
CA ARG A 56 12.92 13.09 4.74
C ARG A 56 12.39 12.01 3.81
N VAL A 57 11.86 10.94 4.41
CA VAL A 57 10.96 9.98 3.77
C VAL A 57 9.52 10.37 4.09
N ASN A 58 8.71 10.66 3.07
CA ASN A 58 7.27 10.77 3.19
C ASN A 58 6.67 9.37 2.97
N TRP A 59 6.12 8.79 4.03
CA TRP A 59 5.63 7.41 4.08
C TRP A 59 4.11 7.39 4.01
N TYR A 60 3.56 6.95 2.89
CA TYR A 60 2.13 7.03 2.59
C TYR A 60 1.47 5.67 2.73
N ASP A 61 0.56 5.58 3.70
CA ASP A 61 -0.11 4.33 4.02
C ASP A 61 -1.60 4.55 4.20
N ALA A 62 -2.37 3.48 4.09
CA ALA A 62 -3.78 3.50 4.38
C ALA A 62 -3.99 3.29 5.89
N GLY A 63 -4.55 4.27 6.58
CA GLY A 63 -4.74 4.19 8.04
C GLY A 63 -5.60 2.99 8.43
N SER A 64 -5.05 2.06 9.18
CA SER A 64 -5.63 0.71 9.39
C SER A 64 -6.71 0.66 10.47
N SER A 65 -6.85 1.73 11.26
CA SER A 65 -7.84 1.84 12.33
C SER A 65 -9.12 2.58 11.86
N PRO A 66 -10.26 2.40 12.56
CA PRO A 66 -11.49 3.13 12.27
C PRO A 66 -11.25 4.64 12.19
N GLY A 67 -11.80 5.28 11.16
CA GLY A 67 -11.59 6.72 10.90
C GLY A 67 -10.25 7.07 10.24
N GLY A 68 -9.42 6.09 9.88
CA GLY A 68 -8.13 6.31 9.21
C GLY A 68 -7.00 6.68 10.17
N ALA A 69 -7.18 6.38 11.46
CA ALA A 69 -6.12 6.50 12.46
C ALA A 69 -5.01 5.46 12.21
N PRO A 70 -3.76 5.74 12.64
CA PRO A 70 -2.70 4.75 12.57
C PRO A 70 -3.03 3.53 13.44
N ASP A 71 -2.51 2.37 13.07
CA ASP A 71 -2.34 1.26 14.00
C ASP A 71 -1.01 1.37 14.77
N GLY A 72 -0.75 0.42 15.68
CA GLY A 72 0.47 0.44 16.49
C GLY A 72 1.77 0.32 15.69
N TYR A 73 1.76 -0.36 14.53
CA TYR A 73 2.94 -0.45 13.67
C TYR A 73 3.15 0.86 12.89
N GLN A 74 2.08 1.44 12.37
CA GLN A 74 2.11 2.73 11.70
C GLN A 74 2.58 3.84 12.66
N GLU A 75 2.12 3.84 13.92
CA GLU A 75 2.62 4.75 14.95
C GLU A 75 4.14 4.61 15.15
N GLN A 76 4.65 3.37 15.27
CA GLN A 76 6.08 3.13 15.40
C GLN A 76 6.87 3.63 14.19
N ILE A 77 6.37 3.42 12.97
CA ILE A 77 6.98 3.94 11.74
C ILE A 77 7.01 5.47 11.77
N GLY A 78 5.92 6.11 12.19
CA GLY A 78 5.82 7.57 12.31
C GLY A 78 6.78 8.19 13.32
N MET A 79 7.31 7.39 14.25
CA MET A 79 8.31 7.81 15.25
C MET A 79 9.76 7.61 14.77
N LEU A 80 9.97 7.01 13.60
CA LEU A 80 11.31 6.82 13.05
C LEU A 80 11.94 8.18 12.64
N PRO A 81 13.25 8.37 12.87
CA PRO A 81 13.94 9.58 12.46
C PRO A 81 13.81 9.84 10.95
N ARG A 82 13.58 11.10 10.58
CA ARG A 82 13.43 11.54 9.18
C ARG A 82 12.26 10.90 8.43
N VAL A 83 11.34 10.22 9.11
CA VAL A 83 10.12 9.67 8.50
C VAL A 83 8.94 10.58 8.82
N LYS A 84 8.12 10.84 7.81
CA LYS A 84 6.82 11.50 7.96
C LYS A 84 5.73 10.54 7.51
N LEU A 85 5.04 9.93 8.47
CA LEU A 85 3.84 9.14 8.20
C LEU A 85 2.70 10.04 7.71
N ARG A 86 2.06 9.63 6.61
CA ARG A 86 0.97 10.34 5.95
C ARG A 86 -0.13 9.36 5.59
N LEU A 87 -1.21 9.38 6.38
CA LEU A 87 -2.29 8.42 6.20
C LEU A 87 -3.34 8.92 5.19
N GLY A 88 -3.81 8.00 4.35
CA GLY A 88 -4.99 8.17 3.51
C GLY A 88 -6.26 8.41 4.33
N ARG A 89 -7.34 8.86 3.67
CA ARG A 89 -8.64 9.07 4.33
C ARG A 89 -9.51 7.84 4.15
N MET A 90 -10.35 7.56 5.16
CA MET A 90 -11.46 6.60 5.02
C MET A 90 -12.61 7.29 4.29
N SER A 91 -13.11 6.67 3.22
CA SER A 91 -14.41 6.97 2.64
C SER A 91 -15.52 6.56 3.62
N PRO A 92 -16.69 7.22 3.64
CA PRO A 92 -17.84 6.82 4.45
C PRO A 92 -18.30 5.36 4.23
N GLY A 93 -17.99 4.77 3.07
CA GLY A 93 -18.23 3.35 2.77
C GLY A 93 -17.13 2.38 3.25
N GLY A 94 -16.20 2.85 4.09
CA GLY A 94 -15.06 2.07 4.57
C GLY A 94 -14.00 1.77 3.51
N GLU A 95 -14.02 2.46 2.36
CA GLU A 95 -12.96 2.38 1.36
C GLU A 95 -11.84 3.33 1.75
N GLN A 96 -10.63 2.82 1.94
CA GLN A 96 -9.46 3.68 2.08
C GLN A 96 -9.15 4.27 0.70
N LYS A 97 -9.31 5.58 0.55
CA LYS A 97 -9.11 6.32 -0.70
C LYS A 97 -8.17 7.51 -0.48
N GLY A 98 -7.41 7.85 -1.52
CA GLY A 98 -6.65 9.09 -1.58
C GLY A 98 -5.28 9.02 -0.91
N VAL A 99 -4.66 7.85 -0.85
CA VAL A 99 -3.19 7.77 -0.69
C VAL A 99 -2.53 8.39 -1.92
N ASP A 100 -2.95 7.96 -3.12
CA ASP A 100 -2.38 8.38 -4.40
C ASP A 100 -2.60 9.88 -4.63
N LEU A 101 -3.83 10.36 -4.41
CA LEU A 101 -4.15 11.79 -4.41
C LEU A 101 -3.25 12.58 -3.44
N ARG A 102 -2.96 12.04 -2.26
CA ARG A 102 -2.11 12.73 -1.28
C ARG A 102 -0.65 12.75 -1.73
N ILE A 103 -0.15 11.64 -2.28
CA ILE A 103 1.19 11.59 -2.87
C ILE A 103 1.30 12.63 -3.98
N GLY A 104 0.35 12.65 -4.92
CA GLY A 104 0.35 13.58 -6.03
C GLY A 104 0.30 15.06 -5.59
N LEU A 105 -0.59 15.39 -4.63
CA LEU A 105 -0.65 16.75 -4.07
C LEU A 105 0.65 17.16 -3.38
N ASP A 106 1.28 16.24 -2.65
CA ASP A 106 2.55 16.55 -1.98
C ASP A 106 3.70 16.66 -2.97
N LEU A 107 3.79 15.81 -4.00
CA LEU A 107 4.79 15.91 -5.07
C LEU A 107 4.69 17.27 -5.76
N ALA A 108 3.50 17.64 -6.23
CA ALA A 108 3.25 18.94 -6.86
C ALA A 108 3.59 20.11 -5.92
N THR A 109 3.13 20.06 -4.66
CA THR A 109 3.37 21.14 -3.68
C THR A 109 4.85 21.26 -3.31
N HIS A 110 5.52 20.14 -3.08
CA HIS A 110 6.94 20.12 -2.74
C HIS A 110 7.80 20.53 -3.93
N GLY A 111 7.41 20.14 -5.15
CA GLY A 111 8.04 20.54 -6.41
C GLY A 111 7.97 22.05 -6.60
N ARG A 112 6.77 22.61 -6.50
CA ARG A 112 6.51 24.05 -6.56
C ARG A 112 7.32 24.87 -5.56
N ASN A 113 7.46 24.35 -4.34
CA ASN A 113 8.22 25.01 -3.28
C ASN A 113 9.73 24.72 -3.34
N ARG A 114 10.18 23.87 -4.26
CA ARG A 114 11.56 23.39 -4.40
C ARG A 114 12.20 22.99 -3.07
N VAL A 115 11.50 22.15 -2.30
CA VAL A 115 12.02 21.69 -1.00
C VAL A 115 13.16 20.67 -1.14
N ALA A 116 13.28 20.03 -2.31
CA ALA A 116 14.32 19.08 -2.70
C ALA A 116 14.61 19.23 -4.19
N ASP A 117 15.84 18.94 -4.61
CA ASP A 117 16.26 18.98 -6.02
C ASP A 117 15.98 17.65 -6.74
N VAL A 118 16.00 16.55 -5.98
CA VAL A 118 15.67 15.20 -6.48
C VAL A 118 14.59 14.57 -5.60
N MET A 119 13.54 14.07 -6.21
CA MET A 119 12.45 13.35 -5.56
C MET A 119 12.41 11.90 -6.04
N TYR A 120 12.64 10.97 -5.12
CA TYR A 120 12.50 9.54 -5.37
C TYR A 120 11.07 9.11 -5.07
N LEU A 121 10.40 8.52 -6.06
CA LEU A 121 9.04 8.00 -5.93
C LEU A 121 9.06 6.47 -5.94
N VAL A 122 8.68 5.85 -4.82
CA VAL A 122 8.43 4.41 -4.72
C VAL A 122 6.95 4.18 -4.97
N SER A 123 6.55 4.10 -6.23
CA SER A 123 5.19 3.76 -6.67
C SER A 123 5.21 3.18 -8.08
N GLY A 124 4.11 2.55 -8.45
CA GLY A 124 3.87 2.04 -9.79
C GLY A 124 2.57 2.53 -10.41
N ASP A 125 1.89 3.48 -9.76
CA ASP A 125 0.56 3.93 -10.12
C ASP A 125 0.57 4.99 -11.24
N ASP A 126 -0.24 4.75 -12.27
CA ASP A 126 -0.37 5.65 -13.41
C ASP A 126 -1.01 7.00 -13.01
N ASP A 127 -1.83 7.02 -11.95
CA ASP A 127 -2.52 8.21 -11.44
C ASP A 127 -1.56 9.28 -10.87
N LEU A 128 -0.27 8.94 -10.72
CA LEU A 128 0.76 9.88 -10.24
C LEU A 128 1.46 10.63 -11.37
N THR A 129 1.19 10.28 -12.64
CA THR A 129 1.90 10.82 -13.81
C THR A 129 1.81 12.35 -13.87
N GLU A 130 0.63 12.93 -13.70
CA GLU A 130 0.43 14.39 -13.76
C GLU A 130 1.13 15.12 -12.60
N ALA A 131 1.26 14.47 -11.45
CA ALA A 131 1.98 15.03 -10.31
C ALA A 131 3.51 15.00 -10.50
N VAL A 132 4.01 13.98 -11.21
CA VAL A 132 5.41 13.91 -11.66
C VAL A 132 5.70 15.06 -12.63
N GLU A 133 4.88 15.21 -13.67
CA GLU A 133 4.99 16.28 -14.66
C GLU A 133 4.97 17.67 -13.99
N GLU A 134 4.02 17.92 -13.08
CA GLU A 134 3.92 19.20 -12.36
C GLU A 134 5.18 19.47 -11.52
N ALA A 135 5.72 18.49 -10.80
CA ALA A 135 6.94 18.66 -10.02
C ALA A 135 8.16 18.98 -10.91
N GLN A 136 8.28 18.29 -12.04
CA GLN A 136 9.33 18.53 -13.05
C GLN A 136 9.20 19.90 -13.71
N GLY A 137 7.98 20.38 -13.94
CA GLY A 137 7.71 21.73 -14.43
C GLY A 137 8.27 22.83 -13.52
N HIS A 138 8.45 22.55 -12.22
CA HIS A 138 9.12 23.44 -11.28
C HIS A 138 10.64 23.23 -11.20
N GLY A 139 11.23 22.34 -12.01
CA GLY A 139 12.66 22.11 -12.10
C GLY A 139 13.22 21.12 -11.07
N VAL A 140 12.37 20.24 -10.53
CA VAL A 140 12.78 19.13 -9.67
C VAL A 140 12.93 17.87 -10.50
N GLN A 141 13.99 17.10 -10.30
CA GLN A 141 14.14 15.79 -10.92
C GLN A 141 13.30 14.76 -10.16
N VAL A 142 12.49 13.96 -10.86
CA VAL A 142 11.68 12.90 -10.26
C VAL A 142 12.14 11.54 -10.78
N VAL A 143 12.65 10.69 -9.89
CA VAL A 143 13.20 9.37 -10.23
C VAL A 143 12.35 8.28 -9.57
N LEU A 144 11.93 7.29 -10.34
CA LEU A 144 11.23 6.13 -9.79
C LEU A 144 12.23 5.22 -9.09
N LEU A 145 11.89 4.80 -7.87
CA LEU A 145 12.63 3.78 -7.13
C LEU A 145 11.76 2.52 -7.09
N ALA A 146 11.89 1.69 -8.12
CA ALA A 146 11.00 0.56 -8.38
C ALA A 146 11.37 -0.66 -7.55
N ALA A 147 10.37 -1.35 -7.00
CA ALA A 147 10.59 -2.60 -6.31
C ALA A 147 11.02 -3.71 -7.31
N PRO A 148 11.97 -4.59 -6.93
CA PRO A 148 12.46 -5.66 -7.79
C PRO A 148 11.50 -6.85 -7.83
N ASN A 149 11.29 -7.45 -9.01
CA ASN A 149 10.73 -8.81 -9.14
C ASN A 149 11.78 -9.88 -8.79
N ALA A 150 11.42 -11.17 -8.87
CA ALA A 150 12.33 -12.28 -8.59
C ALA A 150 13.64 -12.26 -9.44
N GLN A 151 13.59 -11.70 -10.65
CA GLN A 151 14.74 -11.58 -11.56
C GLN A 151 15.55 -10.28 -11.34
N GLY A 152 15.18 -9.46 -10.35
CA GLY A 152 15.87 -8.20 -10.04
C GLY A 152 15.55 -7.06 -11.00
N ARG A 153 14.49 -7.17 -11.80
CA ARG A 153 14.01 -6.09 -12.68
C ARG A 153 12.90 -5.30 -12.00
N SER A 154 12.63 -4.08 -12.47
CA SER A 154 11.49 -3.29 -12.00
C SER A 154 10.18 -4.06 -12.14
N HIS A 155 9.33 -3.96 -11.12
CA HIS A 155 8.07 -4.69 -11.02
C HIS A 155 6.89 -3.75 -10.79
N ALA A 156 5.76 -4.07 -11.42
CA ALA A 156 4.47 -3.41 -11.23
C ALA A 156 4.49 -1.88 -11.37
N VAL A 157 5.35 -1.33 -12.24
CA VAL A 157 5.39 0.11 -12.55
C VAL A 157 4.71 0.36 -13.89
N SER A 158 3.73 1.27 -13.93
CA SER A 158 3.02 1.60 -15.18
C SER A 158 3.98 2.15 -16.26
N ARG A 159 3.58 1.99 -17.54
CA ARG A 159 4.39 2.50 -18.66
C ARG A 159 4.28 4.01 -18.84
N HIS A 160 3.18 4.66 -18.48
CA HIS A 160 3.09 6.11 -18.60
C HIS A 160 3.91 6.78 -17.50
N LEU A 161 3.81 6.30 -16.25
CA LEU A 161 4.67 6.78 -15.16
C LEU A 161 6.17 6.63 -15.48
N GLN A 162 6.57 5.49 -16.07
CA GLN A 162 7.96 5.28 -16.52
C GLN A 162 8.42 6.25 -17.61
N ARG A 163 7.51 6.68 -18.49
CA ARG A 163 7.83 7.62 -19.58
C ARG A 163 7.95 9.04 -19.07
N GLU A 164 7.16 9.38 -18.06
CA GLU A 164 7.13 10.73 -17.49
C GLU A 164 8.30 11.00 -16.55
N ALA A 165 8.67 10.03 -15.71
CA ALA A 165 9.77 10.18 -14.78
C ALA A 165 11.14 10.36 -15.48
N ASP A 166 12.05 11.11 -14.85
CA ASP A 166 13.41 11.35 -15.36
C ASP A 166 14.27 10.09 -15.42
N GLY A 167 13.89 9.05 -14.68
CA GLY A 167 14.56 7.77 -14.70
C GLY A 167 13.91 6.75 -13.77
N ILE A 168 14.35 5.51 -13.90
CA ILE A 168 13.95 4.39 -13.05
C ILE A 168 15.19 3.70 -12.50
N ILE A 169 15.24 3.59 -11.19
CA ILE A 169 16.27 2.86 -10.44
C ILE A 169 15.55 1.73 -9.71
N VAL A 170 16.12 0.52 -9.78
CA VAL A 170 15.57 -0.62 -9.05
C VAL A 170 16.10 -0.59 -7.62
N ILE A 171 15.23 -0.73 -6.63
CA ILE A 171 15.62 -0.93 -5.23
C ILE A 171 16.53 -2.16 -5.17
N ASP A 172 17.66 -2.06 -4.46
CA ASP A 172 18.59 -3.19 -4.34
C ASP A 172 17.82 -4.47 -3.94
N PRO A 173 17.83 -5.53 -4.75
CA PRO A 173 17.20 -6.80 -4.41
C PRO A 173 17.51 -7.31 -3.00
N LEU A 174 18.74 -7.09 -2.52
CA LEU A 174 19.15 -7.47 -1.16
C LEU A 174 18.44 -6.67 -0.06
N THR A 175 18.01 -5.43 -0.34
CA THR A 175 17.21 -4.62 0.58
C THR A 175 15.87 -5.29 0.86
N ILE A 176 15.23 -5.88 -0.16
CA ILE A 176 13.99 -6.63 0.03
C ILE A 176 14.28 -7.96 0.71
N ASP A 177 15.24 -8.73 0.20
CA ASP A 177 15.51 -10.10 0.68
C ASP A 177 15.95 -10.17 2.15
N ARG A 178 16.62 -9.12 2.66
CA ARG A 178 17.06 -9.06 4.07
C ARG A 178 15.95 -8.64 5.02
N ASN A 179 15.03 -7.79 4.57
CA ASN A 179 14.08 -7.10 5.42
C ASN A 179 12.64 -7.60 5.28
N VAL A 180 12.33 -8.43 4.28
CA VAL A 180 11.00 -8.99 4.02
C VAL A 180 11.08 -10.51 4.03
N ARG A 181 10.22 -11.14 4.82
CA ARG A 181 10.19 -12.61 4.97
C ARG A 181 8.77 -13.13 4.79
N ALA A 182 8.65 -14.32 4.20
CA ALA A 182 7.37 -15.03 4.13
C ALA A 182 6.84 -15.28 5.55
N ARG A 183 5.62 -14.87 5.81
CA ARG A 183 4.92 -15.12 7.08
C ARG A 183 4.53 -16.59 7.15
N ARG A 184 4.68 -17.18 8.33
CA ARG A 184 4.21 -18.54 8.63
C ARG A 184 3.33 -18.53 9.87
N THR A 185 2.41 -19.48 9.94
CA THR A 185 1.56 -19.70 11.11
C THR A 185 2.41 -19.93 12.37
N PRO A 186 1.96 -19.49 13.57
CA PRO A 186 2.69 -19.74 14.81
C PRO A 186 2.97 -21.22 15.09
N VAL A 187 2.10 -22.12 14.61
CA VAL A 187 2.27 -23.58 14.78
C VAL A 187 3.51 -24.07 14.03
N ASP A 188 3.70 -23.63 12.78
CA ASP A 188 4.87 -23.98 11.96
C ASP A 188 6.17 -23.34 12.49
N ALA A 189 6.07 -22.16 13.12
CA ALA A 189 7.22 -21.49 13.71
C ALA A 189 7.78 -22.27 14.92
N VAL A 190 6.91 -22.92 15.71
CA VAL A 190 7.31 -23.75 16.85
C VAL A 190 7.87 -25.09 16.38
N GLU A 191 7.33 -25.70 15.32
CA GLU A 191 7.86 -26.94 14.72
C GLU A 191 9.23 -26.73 14.03
N ALA A 192 9.42 -25.59 13.35
CA ALA A 192 10.71 -25.22 12.79
C ALA A 192 11.77 -24.93 13.87
N ALA A 193 11.37 -24.28 14.97
CA ALA A 193 12.24 -24.02 16.11
C ALA A 193 12.58 -25.29 16.92
N THR A 194 11.64 -26.23 17.06
CA THR A 194 11.89 -27.52 17.72
C THR A 194 12.76 -28.46 16.88
N SER A 195 12.68 -28.37 15.55
CA SER A 195 13.61 -29.09 14.66
C SER A 195 15.04 -28.51 14.68
N ALA A 196 15.19 -27.23 15.01
CA ALA A 196 16.49 -26.57 15.14
C ALA A 196 17.14 -26.74 16.53
N ASN A 197 16.35 -27.00 17.59
CA ASN A 197 16.83 -27.18 18.96
C ASN A 197 16.86 -28.66 19.40
N GLY A 198 17.56 -29.50 18.64
CA GLY A 198 17.92 -30.85 19.06
C GLY A 198 19.17 -30.86 19.93
N ASN A 199 19.04 -30.51 21.23
CA ASN A 199 19.81 -31.01 22.40
C ASN A 199 20.05 -29.93 23.47
N ALA A 200 19.22 -29.92 24.53
CA ALA A 200 19.65 -29.70 25.92
C ALA A 200 18.52 -30.08 26.89
N PRO A 201 18.80 -30.77 28.02
CA PRO A 201 17.77 -31.38 28.86
C PRO A 201 17.16 -30.41 29.88
N ALA A 202 15.93 -30.76 30.25
CA ALA A 202 15.05 -30.07 31.19
C ALA A 202 15.52 -30.15 32.66
N ASN A 203 15.35 -29.04 33.36
CA ASN A 203 15.09 -28.91 34.80
C ASN A 203 14.36 -27.56 34.92
N GLY A 204 13.18 -27.39 35.51
CA GLY A 204 12.52 -28.10 36.60
C GLY A 204 12.08 -27.03 37.61
N SER A 205 10.80 -27.06 37.97
CA SER A 205 10.14 -26.37 39.11
C SER A 205 9.83 -24.86 39.06
N SER A 206 8.52 -24.58 39.03
CA SER A 206 7.83 -23.40 39.58
C SER A 206 7.92 -23.40 41.12
N PRO A 207 7.72 -22.26 41.82
CA PRO A 207 6.40 -22.01 42.39
C PRO A 207 5.98 -20.52 42.50
N ALA A 208 4.66 -20.29 42.56
CA ALA A 208 4.04 -19.06 43.08
C ALA A 208 4.17 -18.98 44.62
N PRO A 209 4.06 -17.79 45.24
CA PRO A 209 2.79 -17.44 45.90
C PRO A 209 2.43 -15.94 45.86
N ALA A 210 1.39 -15.58 46.61
CA ALA A 210 0.45 -14.50 46.39
C ALA A 210 0.55 -13.29 47.35
N LYS A 211 -0.19 -12.23 46.96
CA LYS A 211 -0.95 -11.22 47.76
C LYS A 211 -0.31 -9.96 48.38
N ASP A 212 -1.02 -8.87 48.07
CA ASP A 212 -1.35 -7.63 48.80
C ASP A 212 -0.29 -6.55 49.09
N ALA A 213 -0.49 -5.35 48.52
CA ALA A 213 -0.68 -4.10 49.28
C ALA A 213 -1.07 -2.90 48.38
N VAL A 214 -2.01 -2.11 48.91
CA VAL A 214 -2.66 -0.91 48.37
C VAL A 214 -1.85 0.33 48.73
N THR A 215 -1.67 1.30 47.80
CA THR A 215 -1.52 2.73 48.16
C THR A 215 -1.90 3.70 47.02
N ALA A 216 -2.96 4.47 47.32
CA ALA A 216 -3.24 5.89 47.04
C ALA A 216 -2.95 6.55 45.67
N SER A 217 -4.04 7.08 45.09
CA SER A 217 -4.10 7.95 43.91
C SER A 217 -3.76 9.42 44.20
N ALA A 218 -3.27 10.14 43.18
CA ALA A 218 -3.37 11.60 43.06
C ALA A 218 -3.86 11.98 41.64
N PRO A 219 -4.63 13.07 41.48
CA PRO A 219 -5.53 13.27 40.33
C PRO A 219 -4.84 13.89 39.11
N ARG A 220 -5.21 13.43 37.91
CA ARG A 220 -4.91 14.11 36.63
C ARG A 220 -6.18 14.75 36.07
N PRO A 221 -6.12 15.98 35.55
CA PRO A 221 -7.29 16.73 35.07
C PRO A 221 -7.86 16.15 33.77
N THR A 222 -9.19 16.19 33.67
CA THR A 222 -9.99 15.74 32.53
C THR A 222 -10.19 16.85 31.47
N PRO A 223 -10.39 16.52 30.19
CA PRO A 223 -10.51 17.50 29.09
C PRO A 223 -11.86 18.23 29.01
N ALA A 224 -12.47 18.58 30.14
CA ALA A 224 -13.82 19.16 30.18
C ALA A 224 -13.88 20.70 30.11
N ASP A 225 -12.75 21.42 30.09
CA ASP A 225 -12.73 22.87 30.28
C ASP A 225 -12.39 23.74 29.05
N PHE A 226 -12.41 23.19 27.82
CA PHE A 226 -12.17 23.98 26.60
C PHE A 226 -13.34 24.01 25.60
N ALA A 227 -14.57 23.87 26.07
CA ALA A 227 -15.78 24.12 25.28
C ALA A 227 -16.30 25.55 25.53
N GLY A 228 -15.89 26.51 24.71
CA GLY A 228 -16.36 27.89 24.90
C GLY A 228 -15.95 28.91 23.85
N ARG A 229 -16.19 28.65 22.56
CA ARG A 229 -16.36 29.71 21.55
C ARG A 229 -17.08 29.18 20.31
N LYS A 230 -18.34 29.60 20.14
CA LYS A 230 -19.15 29.37 18.95
C LYS A 230 -18.51 30.12 17.77
N ALA A 231 -18.06 29.38 16.75
CA ALA A 231 -17.71 29.98 15.47
C ALA A 231 -19.01 30.19 14.66
N THR A 232 -19.30 31.45 14.35
CA THR A 232 -20.42 31.85 13.49
C THR A 232 -20.05 31.53 12.04
N LEU A 233 -20.80 30.64 11.39
CA LEU A 233 -20.63 30.32 9.97
C LEU A 233 -21.05 31.54 9.11
N PRO A 234 -20.31 31.90 8.04
CA PRO A 234 -20.78 32.87 7.06
C PRO A 234 -21.99 32.32 6.30
N ALA A 235 -22.97 33.19 6.06
CA ALA A 235 -24.20 32.84 5.34
C ALA A 235 -23.92 32.40 3.89
N LEU A 236 -24.54 31.29 3.48
CA LEU A 236 -24.61 30.86 2.09
C LEU A 236 -25.40 31.88 1.25
N PRO A 237 -24.94 32.28 0.05
CA PRO A 237 -25.72 33.13 -0.83
C PRO A 237 -26.97 32.38 -1.35
N LYS A 238 -28.09 33.09 -1.40
CA LYS A 238 -29.40 32.59 -1.85
C LYS A 238 -29.34 32.21 -3.35
N PRO A 239 -30.09 31.18 -3.78
CA PRO A 239 -30.13 30.78 -5.18
C PRO A 239 -30.77 31.88 -6.03
N VAL A 240 -30.11 32.22 -7.14
CA VAL A 240 -30.60 33.17 -8.14
C VAL A 240 -31.57 32.42 -9.06
N ASP A 241 -32.78 32.95 -9.22
CA ASP A 241 -33.79 32.47 -10.16
C ASP A 241 -33.30 32.66 -11.61
N HIS A 242 -32.96 31.57 -12.29
CA HIS A 242 -32.81 31.54 -13.74
C HIS A 242 -34.06 30.93 -14.38
N ARG A 243 -35.15 31.72 -14.44
CA ARG A 243 -36.25 31.43 -15.36
C ARG A 243 -35.98 32.10 -16.70
N LEU A 244 -36.01 31.26 -17.74
CA LEU A 244 -36.02 31.53 -19.19
C LEU A 244 -34.64 31.70 -19.86
N THR A 245 -34.13 30.60 -20.45
CA THR A 245 -33.80 30.51 -21.90
C THR A 245 -33.27 29.12 -22.28
N ARG A 246 -34.00 28.45 -23.19
CA ARG A 246 -33.66 27.32 -24.08
C ARG A 246 -33.19 25.96 -23.46
N PRO A 247 -33.67 24.79 -23.94
CA PRO A 247 -33.12 23.50 -23.52
C PRO A 247 -31.64 23.40 -23.95
N PRO A 248 -30.79 22.66 -23.20
CA PRO A 248 -29.41 22.43 -23.60
C PRO A 248 -29.41 21.59 -24.89
N GLU A 249 -29.04 22.24 -25.99
CA GLU A 249 -28.76 21.60 -27.26
C GLU A 249 -27.34 21.04 -27.20
N LEU A 250 -27.19 19.74 -27.46
CA LEU A 250 -25.92 19.04 -27.43
C LEU A 250 -25.08 19.51 -28.64
N VAL A 251 -24.19 20.49 -28.43
CA VAL A 251 -23.33 21.04 -29.48
C VAL A 251 -21.87 20.69 -29.20
N TYR A 252 -21.54 19.41 -29.37
CA TYR A 252 -20.30 18.96 -30.03
C TYR A 252 -20.43 17.48 -30.37
N SER A 253 -20.49 17.17 -31.66
CA SER A 253 -20.26 15.81 -32.18
C SER A 253 -18.83 15.82 -32.72
N SER A 254 -17.87 15.36 -31.91
CA SER A 254 -16.57 14.98 -32.44
C SER A 254 -16.71 13.59 -33.04
N THR A 255 -16.66 13.54 -34.36
CA THR A 255 -16.59 12.35 -35.19
C THR A 255 -15.26 11.63 -34.96
N THR A 256 -15.14 10.96 -33.82
CA THR A 256 -14.26 9.80 -33.61
C THR A 256 -15.04 8.80 -32.77
N GLY A 257 -16.12 8.26 -33.36
CA GLY A 257 -16.75 7.02 -32.92
C GLY A 257 -15.88 5.79 -33.22
N LEU A 258 -14.57 5.89 -32.98
CA LEU A 258 -13.78 4.71 -32.72
C LEU A 258 -14.10 4.39 -31.27
N GLY A 259 -14.95 3.38 -31.06
CA GLY A 259 -15.05 2.75 -29.76
C GLY A 259 -13.65 2.51 -29.25
N SER A 260 -13.45 2.71 -27.94
CA SER A 260 -12.31 2.14 -27.23
C SER A 260 -12.09 0.75 -27.81
N VAL A 261 -10.97 0.58 -28.52
CA VAL A 261 -10.62 -0.69 -29.12
C VAL A 261 -10.43 -1.60 -27.93
N ASP A 262 -11.49 -2.33 -27.61
CA ASP A 262 -11.48 -3.42 -26.68
C ASP A 262 -10.43 -4.35 -27.27
N HIS A 263 -9.21 -4.30 -26.72
CA HIS A 263 -8.23 -5.35 -26.91
C HIS A 263 -8.84 -6.56 -26.20
N GLN A 264 -9.86 -7.16 -26.82
CA GLN A 264 -10.28 -8.53 -26.55
C GLN A 264 -9.14 -9.41 -27.04
N GLY A 265 -8.07 -9.44 -26.23
CA GLY A 265 -7.20 -10.59 -26.19
C GLY A 265 -8.08 -11.82 -25.95
N LEU A 266 -7.63 -12.98 -26.44
CA LEU A 266 -8.27 -14.24 -26.07
C LEU A 266 -8.49 -14.25 -24.56
N PRO A 267 -9.66 -14.72 -24.09
CA PRO A 267 -9.87 -14.89 -22.66
C PRO A 267 -8.67 -15.65 -22.08
N PRO A 268 -8.14 -15.22 -20.93
CA PRO A 268 -6.98 -15.82 -20.32
C PRO A 268 -7.19 -17.33 -20.19
N ASP A 269 -6.13 -18.10 -20.43
CA ASP A 269 -6.17 -19.54 -20.25
C ASP A 269 -6.64 -19.84 -18.82
N ASP A 270 -7.71 -20.63 -18.68
CA ASP A 270 -8.25 -21.06 -17.39
C ASP A 270 -7.13 -21.64 -16.49
N ALA A 271 -6.11 -22.27 -17.10
CA ALA A 271 -4.94 -22.78 -16.38
C ALA A 271 -4.11 -21.69 -15.69
N LEU A 272 -4.00 -20.50 -16.29
CA LEU A 272 -3.30 -19.35 -15.69
C LEU A 272 -4.08 -18.80 -14.51
N ILE A 273 -5.41 -18.69 -14.63
CA ILE A 273 -6.28 -18.29 -13.53
C ILE A 273 -6.11 -19.27 -12.36
N ASP A 274 -6.13 -20.57 -12.63
CA ASP A 274 -5.95 -21.61 -11.62
C ASP A 274 -4.56 -21.53 -10.94
N GLU A 275 -3.50 -21.19 -11.69
CA GLU A 275 -2.16 -20.97 -11.14
C GLU A 275 -2.14 -19.79 -10.16
N VAL A 276 -2.69 -18.64 -10.56
CA VAL A 276 -2.75 -17.43 -9.73
C VAL A 276 -3.56 -17.69 -8.46
N VAL A 277 -4.75 -18.26 -8.59
CA VAL A 277 -5.63 -18.59 -7.45
C VAL A 277 -4.91 -19.52 -6.48
N ARG A 278 -4.27 -20.58 -6.99
CA ARG A 278 -3.52 -21.52 -6.15
C ARG A 278 -2.39 -20.83 -5.40
N GLY A 279 -1.61 -19.99 -6.07
CA GLY A 279 -0.52 -19.24 -5.44
C GLY A 279 -1.00 -18.37 -4.27
N VAL A 280 -2.06 -17.58 -4.50
CA VAL A 280 -2.63 -16.68 -3.47
C VAL A 280 -3.20 -17.49 -2.31
N VAL A 281 -3.99 -18.54 -2.59
CA VAL A 281 -4.61 -19.36 -1.55
C VAL A 281 -3.57 -20.15 -0.75
N ASP A 282 -2.54 -20.70 -1.39
CA ASP A 282 -1.47 -21.43 -0.70
C ASP A 282 -0.65 -20.50 0.21
N THR A 283 -0.41 -19.26 -0.24
CA THR A 283 0.24 -18.23 0.58
C THR A 283 -0.64 -17.88 1.78
N TRP A 284 -1.94 -17.64 1.54
CA TRP A 284 -2.90 -17.29 2.58
C TRP A 284 -3.11 -18.41 3.61
N LYS A 285 -3.24 -19.66 3.16
CA LYS A 285 -3.37 -20.84 4.06
C LYS A 285 -2.18 -20.99 5.01
N LYS A 286 -0.98 -20.58 4.59
CA LYS A 286 0.24 -20.59 5.44
C LYS A 286 0.30 -19.45 6.46
N THR A 287 -0.58 -18.46 6.40
CA THR A 287 -0.55 -17.30 7.32
C THR A 287 -1.68 -17.28 8.33
N ILE A 288 -2.71 -18.11 8.14
CA ILE A 288 -3.93 -18.11 8.97
C ILE A 288 -4.08 -19.42 9.75
N THR A 289 -4.88 -19.35 10.81
CA THR A 289 -5.35 -20.53 11.54
C THR A 289 -6.60 -21.12 10.89
N GLU A 290 -6.89 -22.39 11.19
CA GLU A 290 -8.12 -23.07 10.72
C GLU A 290 -9.40 -22.35 11.19
N ALA A 291 -9.40 -21.72 12.37
CA ALA A 291 -10.53 -20.93 12.83
C ALA A 291 -10.79 -19.70 11.94
N GLN A 292 -9.72 -18.97 11.56
CA GLN A 292 -9.81 -17.82 10.65
C GLN A 292 -10.24 -18.26 9.25
N ARG A 293 -9.75 -19.41 8.77
CA ARG A 293 -10.19 -19.99 7.49
C ARG A 293 -11.70 -20.21 7.49
N ARG A 294 -12.24 -20.83 8.56
CA ARG A 294 -13.69 -21.08 8.69
C ARG A 294 -14.51 -19.80 8.71
N THR A 295 -14.03 -18.74 9.35
CA THR A 295 -14.68 -17.42 9.31
C THR A 295 -14.80 -16.91 7.88
N VAL A 296 -13.72 -16.92 7.10
CA VAL A 296 -13.76 -16.46 5.71
C VAL A 296 -14.68 -17.33 4.85
N VAL A 297 -14.66 -18.65 5.02
CA VAL A 297 -15.57 -19.56 4.30
C VAL A 297 -17.04 -19.27 4.65
N SER A 298 -17.34 -18.90 5.90
CA SER A 298 -18.70 -18.57 6.32
C SER A 298 -19.24 -17.25 5.73
N GLU A 299 -18.36 -16.39 5.21
CA GLU A 299 -18.70 -15.10 4.61
C GLU A 299 -18.98 -15.20 3.09
N ARG A 300 -18.98 -16.40 2.52
CA ARG A 300 -19.31 -16.63 1.09
C ARG A 300 -20.66 -15.97 0.74
N PRO A 301 -20.75 -15.23 -0.38
CA PRO A 301 -19.77 -15.12 -1.49
C PRO A 301 -18.71 -14.02 -1.34
N ASN A 302 -18.60 -13.35 -0.19
CA ASN A 302 -17.72 -12.21 -0.01
C ASN A 302 -16.26 -12.63 0.22
N ILE A 303 -15.36 -12.22 -0.68
CA ILE A 303 -13.91 -12.46 -0.55
C ILE A 303 -13.31 -11.26 0.19
N PRO A 304 -12.49 -11.49 1.25
CA PRO A 304 -11.76 -10.43 1.92
C PRO A 304 -11.00 -9.54 0.92
N ARG A 305 -11.16 -8.22 1.05
CA ARG A 305 -10.64 -7.23 0.07
C ARG A 305 -9.17 -7.39 -0.26
N GLU A 306 -8.35 -7.76 0.73
CA GLU A 306 -6.92 -7.96 0.52
C GLU A 306 -6.64 -9.15 -0.42
N LEU A 307 -7.39 -10.25 -0.28
CA LEU A 307 -7.29 -11.42 -1.14
C LEU A 307 -7.81 -11.11 -2.54
N ASP A 308 -8.96 -10.45 -2.65
CA ASP A 308 -9.51 -10.04 -3.96
C ASP A 308 -8.52 -9.13 -4.70
N LYS A 309 -7.92 -8.15 -4.00
CA LYS A 309 -6.89 -7.29 -4.59
C LYS A 309 -5.66 -8.08 -5.02
N ALA A 310 -5.18 -9.02 -4.20
CA ALA A 310 -4.02 -9.85 -4.57
C ALA A 310 -4.30 -10.72 -5.80
N LEU A 311 -5.47 -11.36 -5.87
CA LEU A 311 -5.90 -12.14 -7.04
C LEU A 311 -5.90 -11.30 -8.32
N LEU A 312 -6.48 -10.09 -8.26
CA LEU A 312 -6.56 -9.20 -9.42
C LEU A 312 -5.17 -8.67 -9.83
N VAL A 313 -4.35 -8.25 -8.88
CA VAL A 313 -2.99 -7.75 -9.15
C VAL A 313 -2.13 -8.86 -9.75
N ASP A 314 -2.11 -10.04 -9.14
CA ASP A 314 -1.31 -11.17 -9.64
C ASP A 314 -1.77 -11.63 -11.03
N LEU A 315 -3.08 -11.64 -11.30
CA LEU A 315 -3.59 -11.99 -12.64
C LEU A 315 -3.22 -10.92 -13.69
N SER A 316 -3.39 -9.64 -13.35
CA SER A 316 -3.03 -8.51 -14.21
C SER A 316 -1.54 -8.58 -14.59
N ASP A 317 -0.69 -8.84 -13.61
CA ASP A 317 0.76 -8.88 -13.80
C ASP A 317 1.18 -10.11 -14.64
N ARG A 318 0.55 -11.27 -14.44
CA ARG A 318 0.77 -12.47 -15.26
C ARG A 318 0.33 -12.31 -16.72
N LEU A 319 -0.75 -11.58 -16.96
CA LEU A 319 -1.25 -11.29 -18.30
C LEU A 319 -0.52 -10.13 -18.97
N GLY A 320 0.16 -9.28 -18.20
CA GLY A 320 0.77 -8.05 -18.70
C GLY A 320 -0.26 -7.01 -19.16
N VAL A 321 -1.49 -7.08 -18.64
CA VAL A 321 -2.58 -6.14 -18.94
C VAL A 321 -3.08 -5.49 -17.67
N TYR A 322 -3.33 -4.19 -17.72
CA TYR A 322 -3.81 -3.42 -16.57
C TYR A 322 -5.29 -3.71 -16.27
N ASP A 323 -6.13 -3.66 -17.30
CA ASP A 323 -7.55 -3.95 -17.18
C ASP A 323 -7.85 -5.42 -17.49
N ILE A 324 -8.29 -6.12 -16.45
CA ILE A 324 -8.87 -7.47 -16.56
C ILE A 324 -10.32 -7.31 -17.03
N ASP A 325 -10.85 -8.20 -17.86
CA ASP A 325 -12.27 -8.16 -18.25
C ASP A 325 -13.18 -8.75 -17.16
N GLU A 326 -14.47 -8.39 -17.18
CA GLU A 326 -15.42 -8.80 -16.13
C GLU A 326 -15.60 -10.31 -16.02
N ARG A 327 -15.53 -11.03 -17.15
CA ARG A 327 -15.65 -12.49 -17.15
C ARG A 327 -14.46 -13.12 -16.44
N SER A 328 -13.24 -12.68 -16.73
CA SER A 328 -12.03 -13.17 -16.05
C SER A 328 -12.07 -12.88 -14.55
N ARG A 329 -12.56 -11.70 -14.13
CA ARG A 329 -12.77 -11.40 -12.70
C ARG A 329 -13.78 -12.35 -12.05
N PHE A 330 -14.87 -12.68 -12.73
CA PHE A 330 -15.87 -13.62 -12.23
C PHE A 330 -15.28 -15.03 -12.07
N VAL A 331 -14.62 -15.54 -13.10
CA VAL A 331 -13.98 -16.88 -13.08
C VAL A 331 -12.92 -16.95 -11.99
N LEU A 332 -12.09 -15.93 -11.84
CA LEU A 332 -11.07 -15.84 -10.80
C LEU A 332 -11.66 -16.00 -9.39
N ARG A 333 -12.77 -15.31 -9.10
CA ARG A 333 -13.47 -15.39 -7.81
C ARG A 333 -14.19 -16.72 -7.61
N GLU A 334 -14.74 -17.30 -8.67
CA GLU A 334 -15.36 -18.62 -8.63
C GLU A 334 -14.31 -19.70 -8.30
N ARG A 335 -13.16 -19.69 -8.99
CA ARG A 335 -12.03 -20.61 -8.76
C ARG A 335 -11.47 -20.49 -7.35
N PHE A 336 -11.40 -19.27 -6.81
CA PHE A 336 -10.98 -19.06 -5.42
C PHE A 336 -11.84 -19.86 -4.43
N TRP A 337 -13.16 -19.83 -4.57
CA TRP A 337 -14.06 -20.59 -3.71
C TRP A 337 -13.96 -22.11 -3.95
N GLN A 338 -13.86 -22.54 -5.22
CA GLN A 338 -13.71 -23.95 -5.56
C GLN A 338 -12.44 -24.59 -4.94
N LEU A 339 -11.36 -23.80 -4.77
CA LEU A 339 -10.11 -24.27 -4.17
C LEU A 339 -10.07 -24.20 -2.63
N LEU A 340 -11.06 -23.53 -2.04
CA LEU A 340 -11.22 -23.40 -0.59
C LEU A 340 -12.19 -24.42 0.02
N ASP A 341 -13.17 -24.87 -0.76
CA ASP A 341 -14.04 -26.01 -0.48
C ASP A 341 -13.22 -27.31 -0.36
#